data_AF-A0A4U0HFD8-F1
#
_entry.id   AF-A0A4U0HFD8-F1
#
_cell.length_a   1.000
_cell.length_b   1.000
_cell.length_c   1.000
_cell.angle_alpha   90.00
_cell.angle_beta   90.00
_cell.angle_gamma   90.00
#
_symmetry.space_group_name_H-M   'P 1'
#
loop_
_entity.id
_entity.type
_entity.pdbx_description
1 polymer ?
#
loop_
_entity_poly.entity_id
_entity_poly.type
_entity_poly.pdbx_seq_one_letter_code
_entity_poly.pdbx_strand_id
1 'polypeptide(L)'
;MFTPVGPLVHWLEFFAWSMALVGLVVFLLAADSIVLSHPHGERLTQDHSRHLTMLIAGWLAVIGAVTGFVLTAMAVWNGSY
;
A
#
# COMPACT_ATOMS: atom_id res chain seq x y z
N MET A 1 -13.20 -29.46 10.38
CA MET A 1 -14.28 -28.55 10.82
C MET A 1 -14.02 -27.21 10.15
N PHE A 2 -14.81 -26.79 9.16
CA PHE A 2 -14.63 -25.48 8.49
C PHE A 2 -14.98 -24.38 9.49
N THR A 3 -14.00 -23.67 10.02
CA THR A 3 -14.27 -22.45 10.77
C THR A 3 -14.70 -21.36 9.77
N PRO A 4 -15.82 -20.65 10.00
CA PRO A 4 -16.35 -19.64 9.07
C PRO A 4 -15.45 -18.40 8.89
N VAL A 5 -14.25 -18.40 9.49
CA VAL A 5 -13.30 -17.30 9.50
C VAL A 5 -12.42 -17.30 8.25
N GLY A 6 -12.16 -18.47 7.64
CA GLY A 6 -11.30 -18.61 6.45
C GLY A 6 -11.71 -17.69 5.29
N PRO A 7 -12.98 -17.71 4.83
CA PRO A 7 -13.42 -16.86 3.72
C PRO A 7 -13.24 -15.37 4.01
N LEU A 8 -13.55 -14.92 5.22
CA LEU A 8 -13.48 -13.51 5.61
C LEU A 8 -12.03 -13.00 5.66
N VAL A 9 -11.11 -13.82 6.17
CA VAL A 9 -9.66 -13.50 6.19
C VAL A 9 -9.11 -13.38 4.77
N HIS A 10 -9.49 -14.28 3.85
CA HIS A 10 -9.06 -14.18 2.45
C HIS A 10 -9.60 -12.94 1.73
N TRP A 11 -10.85 -12.53 2.04
CA TRP A 11 -11.38 -11.27 1.51
C TRP A 11 -10.57 -10.06 2.03
N LEU A 12 -10.29 -10.01 3.34
CA LEU A 12 -9.47 -8.95 3.93
C LEU A 12 -8.04 -8.91 3.38
N GLU A 13 -7.43 -10.08 3.19
CA GLU A 13 -6.12 -10.24 2.57
C GLU A 13 -6.12 -9.66 1.14
N PHE A 14 -7.13 -10.03 0.33
CA PHE A 14 -7.28 -9.52 -1.03
C PHE A 14 -7.42 -7.99 -1.06
N PHE A 15 -8.22 -7.41 -0.16
CA PHE A 15 -8.37 -5.96 -0.05
C PHE A 15 -7.06 -5.27 0.37
N ALA A 16 -6.31 -5.84 1.32
CA ALA A 16 -5.05 -5.29 1.78
C ALA A 16 -4.00 -5.25 0.66
N TRP A 17 -3.84 -6.35 -0.08
CA TRP A 17 -2.95 -6.41 -1.25
C TRP A 17 -3.37 -5.47 -2.38
N SER A 18 -4.68 -5.35 -2.63
CA SER A 18 -5.22 -4.43 -3.64
C SER A 18 -4.95 -2.97 -3.27
N MET A 19 -5.17 -2.58 -2.01
CA MET A 19 -4.83 -1.25 -1.52
C MET A 19 -3.32 -0.97 -1.58
N ALA A 20 -2.49 -1.96 -1.26
CA ALA A 20 -1.04 -1.83 -1.36
C ALA A 20 -0.59 -1.55 -2.80
N LEU A 21 -1.16 -2.29 -3.76
CA LEU A 21 -0.84 -2.13 -5.18
C LEU A 21 -1.31 -0.78 -5.73
N VAL A 22 -2.53 -0.34 -5.39
CA VAL A 22 -3.02 0.98 -5.77
C VAL A 22 -2.16 2.09 -5.16
N GLY A 23 -1.82 1.99 -3.88
CA GLY A 23 -0.93 2.93 -3.20
C GLY A 23 0.45 3.00 -3.86
N LEU A 24 1.02 1.85 -4.24
CA LEU A 24 2.31 1.77 -4.92
C LEU A 24 2.26 2.43 -6.31
N VAL A 25 1.22 2.17 -7.11
CA VAL A 25 1.05 2.80 -8.43
C VAL A 25 0.93 4.31 -8.29
N VAL A 26 0.11 4.81 -7.36
CA VAL A 26 -0.03 6.25 -7.13
C VAL A 26 1.28 6.86 -6.62
N PHE A 27 2.01 6.16 -5.76
CA PHE A 27 3.32 6.60 -5.28
C PHE A 27 4.32 6.76 -6.44
N LEU A 28 4.41 5.75 -7.33
CA LEU A 28 5.30 5.78 -8.48
C LEU A 28 4.94 6.91 -9.45
N LEU A 29 3.64 7.10 -9.74
CA LEU A 29 3.17 8.19 -10.60
C LEU A 29 3.44 9.57 -9.97
N ALA A 30 3.24 9.71 -8.66
CA ALA A 30 3.54 10.94 -7.94
C ALA A 30 5.05 11.23 -7.95
N ALA A 31 5.89 10.22 -7.71
CA ALA A 31 7.34 10.35 -7.75
C ALA A 31 7.85 10.78 -9.13
N ASP A 32 7.36 10.14 -10.21
CA ASP A 32 7.74 10.49 -11.58
C ASP A 32 7.31 11.92 -11.94
N SER A 33 6.10 12.31 -11.52
CA SER A 33 5.60 13.67 -11.75
C SER A 33 6.48 14.73 -11.11
N ILE A 34 7.04 14.47 -9.92
CA ILE A 34 7.94 15.38 -9.19
C ILE A 34 9.29 15.46 -9.92
N VAL A 35 9.86 14.32 -10.28
CA VAL A 35 11.16 14.26 -10.98
C VAL A 35 11.13 15.00 -12.31
N LEU A 36 10.12 14.74 -13.15
CA LEU A 36 10.00 15.34 -14.47
C LEU A 36 9.74 16.84 -14.45
N SER A 37 8.96 17.30 -13.48
CA SER A 37 8.62 18.71 -13.45
C SER A 37 9.80 19.57 -12.96
N HIS A 38 10.81 19.01 -12.26
CA HIS A 38 11.74 19.72 -11.37
C HIS A 38 13.24 19.33 -11.52
N PRO A 39 13.89 19.44 -12.69
CA PRO A 39 15.25 18.89 -12.92
C PRO A 39 16.41 19.57 -12.16
N HIS A 40 16.22 20.75 -11.54
CA HIS A 40 17.30 21.56 -10.95
C HIS A 40 17.14 21.90 -9.46
N GLY A 41 16.39 21.10 -8.69
CA GLY A 41 16.52 21.07 -7.22
C GLY A 41 15.91 22.23 -6.41
N GLU A 42 15.38 23.28 -7.04
CA GLU A 42 14.85 24.45 -6.30
C GLU A 42 13.40 24.28 -5.79
N ARG A 43 12.99 23.12 -5.25
CA ARG A 43 11.54 22.88 -5.18
C ARG A 43 11.06 22.01 -4.02
N LEU A 44 10.97 22.63 -2.85
CA LEU A 44 10.24 22.09 -1.69
C LEU A 44 8.92 22.82 -1.39
N THR A 45 8.69 24.01 -1.94
CA THR A 45 7.54 24.86 -1.54
C THR A 45 6.40 24.92 -2.55
N GLN A 46 6.64 24.75 -3.86
CA GLN A 46 5.59 24.86 -4.88
C GLN A 46 4.77 23.58 -5.10
N ASP A 47 5.34 22.40 -4.82
CA ASP A 47 4.70 21.10 -5.06
C ASP A 47 4.26 20.40 -3.76
N HIS A 48 3.93 21.18 -2.73
CA HIS A 48 3.53 20.66 -1.40
C HIS A 48 2.38 19.64 -1.48
N SER A 49 1.38 19.90 -2.32
CA SER A 49 0.24 18.99 -2.51
C SER A 49 0.66 17.65 -3.12
N ARG A 50 1.51 17.66 -4.15
CA ARG A 50 2.02 16.45 -4.81
C ARG A 50 2.94 15.65 -3.90
N HIS A 51 3.78 16.33 -3.12
CA HIS A 51 4.63 15.68 -2.14
C HIS A 51 3.81 15.01 -1.02
N LEU A 52 2.74 15.69 -0.55
CA LEU A 52 1.82 15.13 0.42
C LEU A 52 1.05 13.92 -0.15
N THR A 53 0.61 13.98 -1.42
CA THR A 53 0.02 12.82 -2.11
C THR A 53 1.01 11.66 -2.21
N MET A 54 2.27 11.93 -2.56
CA MET A 54 3.33 10.91 -2.61
C MET A 54 3.52 10.26 -1.24
N LEU A 55 3.61 11.06 -0.17
CA LEU A 55 3.76 10.54 1.19
C LEU A 55 2.56 9.68 1.61
N ILE A 56 1.34 10.14 1.38
CA ILE A 56 0.12 9.38 1.71
C ILE A 56 0.08 8.07 0.93
N ALA A 57 0.33 8.11 -0.38
CA ALA A 57 0.32 6.91 -1.22
C ALA A 57 1.42 5.91 -0.81
N GLY A 58 2.61 6.41 -0.46
CA GLY A 58 3.69 5.60 0.09
C GLY A 58 3.30 4.91 1.40
N TRP A 59 2.68 5.63 2.33
CA TRP A 59 2.18 5.06 3.58
C TRP A 59 1.07 4.03 3.36
N LEU A 60 0.14 4.29 2.44
CA LEU A 60 -0.92 3.34 2.08
C LEU A 60 -0.34 2.03 1.51
N ALA A 61 0.70 2.12 0.68
CA ALA A 61 1.40 0.96 0.15
C ALA A 61 2.03 0.11 1.28
N VAL A 62 2.72 0.76 2.21
CA VAL A 62 3.39 0.10 3.34
C VAL A 62 2.37 -0.55 4.29
N ILE A 63 1.32 0.18 4.68
CA ILE A 63 0.29 -0.33 5.59
C ILE A 63 -0.42 -1.52 4.94
N GLY A 64 -0.83 -1.40 3.67
CA GLY A 64 -1.47 -2.49 2.94
C GLY A 64 -0.60 -3.74 2.86
N ALA A 65 0.70 -3.59 2.60
CA ALA A 65 1.64 -4.72 2.54
C ALA A 65 1.85 -5.38 3.91
N VAL A 66 2.00 -4.60 4.98
CA VAL A 66 2.15 -5.12 6.35
C VAL A 66 0.87 -5.84 6.79
N THR A 67 -0.29 -5.23 6.58
CA THR A 67 -1.58 -5.86 6.92
C THR A 67 -1.82 -7.12 6.10
N GLY A 68 -1.55 -7.10 4.80
CA GLY A 68 -1.65 -8.27 3.92
C GLY A 68 -0.75 -9.40 4.42
N PHE A 69 0.52 -9.11 4.70
CA PHE A 69 1.46 -10.10 5.24
C PHE A 69 0.99 -10.71 6.57
N VAL A 70 0.52 -9.89 7.51
CA VAL A 70 0.00 -10.38 8.81
C VAL A 70 -1.21 -11.29 8.60
N LEU A 71 -2.12 -10.93 7.70
CA LEU A 71 -3.30 -11.75 7.40
C LEU A 71 -2.92 -13.09 6.74
N THR A 72 -1.99 -13.08 5.77
CA THR A 72 -1.47 -14.31 5.16
C THR A 72 -0.78 -15.19 6.20
N ALA A 73 0.04 -14.62 7.09
CA ALA A 73 0.72 -15.35 8.16
C ALA A 73 -0.27 -16.00 9.15
N MET A 74 -1.32 -15.26 9.53
CA MET A 74 -2.38 -15.78 10.40
C MET A 74 -3.20 -16.89 9.72
N ALA A 75 -3.45 -16.78 8.41
CA ALA A 75 -4.13 -17.82 7.65
C ALA A 75 -3.30 -19.12 7.59
N VAL A 76 -2.00 -19.01 7.34
CA VAL A 76 -1.07 -20.16 7.35
C VAL A 76 -0.99 -20.79 8.74
N TRP A 77 -0.84 -19.99 9.79
CA TRP A 77 -0.78 -20.49 11.17
C TRP A 77 -2.05 -21.24 11.55
N ASN A 78 -3.23 -20.67 11.28
CA ASN A 78 -4.51 -21.32 11.57
C ASN A 78 -4.77 -22.58 10.73
N GLY A 79 -4.21 -22.68 9.52
CA GLY A 79 -4.34 -23.87 8.67
C GLY A 79 -3.40 -25.03 9.04
N SER A 80 -2.46 -24.82 9.96
CA SER A 80 -1.47 -25.82 10.38
C SER A 80 -1.88 -26.68 11.60
N TYR A 81 -3.07 -26.42 12.17
CA TYR A 81 -3.71 -27.17 13.26
C TYR A 81 -4.96 -27.91 12.76
#